data_AF-A0AAV9EHP7-F1
#
_entry.id   AF-A0AAV9EHP7-F1
#
_cell.length_a   1.000
_cell.length_b   1.000
_cell.length_c   1.000
_cell.angle_alpha   90.00
_cell.angle_beta   90.00
_cell.angle_gamma   90.00
#
_symmetry.space_group_name_H-M   'P 1'
#
loop_
_entity.id
_entity.type
_entity.pdbx_description
1 polymer ?
#
loop_
_entity_poly.entity_id
_entity_poly.type
_entity_poly.pdbx_seq_one_letter_code
_entity_poly.pdbx_strand_id
1 'polypeptide(L)'
;MASVTEIPIMDGQDECIERLDSLHVSDNVPRSAESFLKAAVSLKNQVVEETGSSGGRGGRPIDPTAYTGLLGTAFVLIRSYEATGNPRDLLSCAEIVDTCAVVARGSPSGRS
;
A
#
# COMPACT_ATOMS: atom_id res chain seq x y z
N MET A 1 -52.14 13.01 -17.50
CA MET A 1 -50.74 13.49 -17.58
C MET A 1 -50.23 13.61 -16.14
N ALA A 2 -49.12 12.90 -15.87
CA ALA A 2 -48.31 12.83 -14.63
C ALA A 2 -49.05 12.59 -13.29
N SER A 3 -49.19 11.32 -12.91
CA SER A 3 -49.42 10.90 -11.53
C SER A 3 -48.08 10.84 -10.81
N VAL A 4 -47.97 11.52 -9.67
CA VAL A 4 -46.86 11.40 -8.73
C VAL A 4 -46.89 9.97 -8.17
N THR A 5 -45.81 9.21 -8.36
CA THR A 5 -45.57 7.99 -7.61
C THR A 5 -44.35 8.23 -6.74
N GLU A 6 -44.61 8.37 -5.43
CA GLU A 6 -43.61 8.40 -4.37
C GLU A 6 -42.63 7.23 -4.50
N ILE A 7 -41.36 7.55 -4.27
CA ILE A 7 -40.27 6.61 -4.14
C ILE A 7 -40.46 5.90 -2.78
N PRO A 8 -40.65 4.58 -2.71
CA PRO A 8 -40.61 3.90 -1.43
C PRO A 8 -39.17 3.91 -0.92
N ILE A 9 -38.94 4.65 0.18
CA ILE A 9 -37.76 4.50 1.01
C ILE A 9 -37.87 3.13 1.66
N MET A 10 -37.06 2.17 1.20
CA MET A 10 -36.87 0.93 1.91
C MET A 10 -35.97 1.20 3.12
N ASP A 11 -36.59 1.38 4.28
CA ASP A 11 -35.99 1.15 5.59
C ASP A 11 -35.63 -0.34 5.69
N GLY A 12 -34.46 -0.69 5.16
CA GLY A 12 -33.82 -1.99 5.28
C GLY A 12 -32.92 -1.99 6.51
N GLN A 13 -33.51 -2.45 7.61
CA GLN A 13 -32.97 -2.54 8.95
C GLN A 13 -31.60 -3.22 9.03
N ASP A 14 -30.75 -2.68 9.90
CA ASP A 14 -29.84 -3.40 10.79
C ASP A 14 -29.64 -4.90 10.51
N GLU A 15 -28.63 -5.24 9.72
CA GLU A 15 -27.80 -6.42 10.02
C GLU A 15 -26.49 -5.89 10.63
N CYS A 16 -26.62 -5.34 11.83
CA CYS A 16 -25.50 -5.03 12.70
C CYS A 16 -24.75 -6.33 13.04
N ILE A 17 -23.59 -6.51 12.42
CA ILE A 17 -22.35 -7.01 13.08
C ILE A 17 -22.57 -8.24 13.97
N GLU A 18 -23.10 -9.34 13.43
CA GLU A 18 -23.23 -10.59 14.19
C GLU A 18 -22.29 -11.71 13.72
N ARG A 19 -21.12 -11.36 13.18
CA ARG A 19 -20.09 -12.36 12.78
C ARG A 19 -18.65 -11.98 13.15
N LEU A 20 -18.47 -11.11 14.13
CA LEU A 20 -17.14 -10.78 14.66
C LEU A 20 -16.87 -11.37 16.05
N ASP A 21 -17.58 -12.43 16.44
CA ASP A 21 -17.39 -13.11 17.73
C ASP A 21 -16.75 -14.50 17.60
N SER A 22 -16.28 -14.88 16.40
CA SER A 22 -15.65 -16.20 16.16
C SER A 22 -14.33 -16.15 15.41
N LEU A 23 -13.86 -14.96 15.02
CA LEU A 23 -12.45 -14.79 14.76
C LEU A 23 -11.83 -14.63 16.15
N HIS A 24 -11.10 -15.64 16.64
CA HIS A 24 -10.08 -15.40 17.65
C HIS A 24 -9.29 -14.19 17.15
N VAL A 25 -9.59 -13.01 17.70
CA VAL A 25 -8.85 -11.79 17.47
C VAL A 25 -7.50 -12.10 18.05
N SER A 26 -6.64 -12.62 17.18
CA SER A 26 -5.29 -12.99 17.46
C SER A 26 -4.69 -11.86 18.26
N ASP A 27 -3.97 -12.16 19.34
CA ASP A 27 -3.24 -11.20 20.20
C ASP A 27 -2.25 -10.29 19.43
N ASN A 28 -2.24 -10.40 18.11
CA ASN A 28 -1.50 -9.65 17.11
C ASN A 28 -2.23 -8.41 16.57
N VAL A 29 -3.49 -8.13 16.97
CA VAL A 29 -4.11 -6.84 16.65
C VAL A 29 -3.49 -5.76 17.53
N PRO A 30 -2.88 -4.70 16.95
CA PRO A 30 -2.20 -3.70 17.75
C PRO A 30 -3.19 -2.99 18.67
N ARG A 31 -2.92 -3.09 19.98
CA ARG A 31 -3.80 -2.61 21.04
C ARG A 31 -3.84 -1.07 21.14
N SER A 32 -2.99 -0.39 20.38
CA SER A 32 -2.92 1.07 20.28
C SER A 32 -2.44 1.52 18.89
N ALA A 33 -2.79 2.74 18.49
CA ALA A 33 -2.29 3.35 17.25
C ALA A 33 -0.75 3.40 17.19
N GLU A 34 -0.09 3.60 18.33
CA GLU A 34 1.38 3.60 18.43
C GLU A 34 1.98 2.22 18.17
N SER A 35 1.39 1.17 18.74
CA SER A 35 1.83 -0.20 18.49
C SER A 35 1.59 -0.62 17.04
N PHE A 36 0.48 -0.16 16.43
CA PHE A 36 0.20 -0.35 15.00
C PHE A 36 1.26 0.33 14.15
N LEU A 37 1.52 1.62 14.42
CA LEU A 37 2.51 2.40 13.70
C LEU A 37 3.91 1.77 13.81
N LYS A 38 4.30 1.31 15.00
CA LYS A 38 5.57 0.61 15.21
C LYS A 38 5.67 -0.68 14.38
N ALA A 39 4.62 -1.50 14.38
CA ALA A 39 4.57 -2.72 13.57
C ALA A 39 4.63 -2.41 12.07
N ALA A 40 3.87 -1.39 11.61
CA ALA A 40 3.86 -0.94 10.23
C ALA A 40 5.23 -0.42 9.77
N VAL A 41 5.91 0.40 10.59
CA VAL A 41 7.26 0.87 10.30
C VAL A 41 8.26 -0.29 10.25
N SER A 42 8.13 -1.27 11.14
CA SER A 42 8.98 -2.47 11.13
C SER A 42 8.79 -3.28 9.86
N LEU A 43 7.54 -3.52 9.45
CA LEU A 43 7.22 -4.23 8.21
C LEU A 43 7.73 -3.47 6.98
N LYS A 44 7.51 -2.15 6.93
CA LYS A 44 8.03 -1.29 5.87
C LYS A 44 9.54 -1.43 5.74
N ASN A 45 10.28 -1.37 6.85
CA ASN A 45 11.74 -1.53 6.81
C ASN A 45 12.15 -2.88 6.23
N GLN A 46 11.46 -3.98 6.61
CA GLN A 46 11.72 -5.29 6.02
C GLN A 46 11.46 -5.32 4.51
N VAL A 47 10.36 -4.73 4.05
CA VAL A 47 10.04 -4.65 2.62
C VAL A 47 11.09 -3.85 1.86
N VAL A 48 11.55 -2.71 2.40
CA VAL A 48 12.59 -1.88 1.77
C VAL A 48 13.91 -2.64 1.66
N GLU A 49 14.32 -3.37 2.69
CA GLU A 49 15.53 -4.20 2.66
C GLU A 49 15.44 -5.32 1.63
N GLU A 50 14.30 -6.02 1.55
CA GLU A 50 14.09 -7.10 0.59
C GLU A 50 13.97 -6.58 -0.86
N THR A 51 13.35 -5.41 -1.04
CA THR A 51 13.13 -4.80 -2.36
C THR A 51 14.30 -3.89 -2.80
N GLY A 52 15.41 -3.88 -2.05
CA GLY A 52 16.52 -2.91 -2.13
C GLY A 52 16.73 -2.20 -3.47
N SER A 53 16.77 -0.86 -3.40
CA SER A 53 16.75 0.16 -4.46
C SER A 53 17.86 0.10 -5.54
N SER A 54 18.67 -0.95 -5.59
CA SER A 54 19.76 -1.10 -6.56
C SER A 54 19.93 -2.56 -6.97
N GLY A 55 18.91 -3.09 -7.64
CA GLY A 55 18.85 -4.50 -8.06
C GLY A 55 18.63 -5.41 -6.86
N GLY A 56 17.39 -5.84 -6.66
CA GLY A 56 16.95 -6.61 -5.49
C GLY A 56 17.94 -7.71 -5.10
N ARG A 57 18.00 -8.00 -3.80
CA ARG A 57 18.87 -9.01 -3.19
C ARG A 57 18.84 -10.30 -4.05
N GLY A 58 19.93 -10.59 -4.75
CA GLY A 58 20.05 -11.77 -5.63
C GLY A 58 19.82 -11.55 -7.13
N GLY A 59 19.90 -10.31 -7.64
CA GLY A 59 19.89 -10.05 -9.10
C GLY A 59 18.52 -10.25 -9.75
N ARG A 60 17.44 -10.11 -8.96
CA ARG A 60 16.07 -10.18 -9.49
C ARG A 60 15.82 -8.99 -10.43
N PRO A 61 15.13 -9.22 -11.58
CA PRO A 61 14.71 -8.15 -12.46
C PRO A 61 13.91 -7.10 -11.68
N ILE A 62 14.21 -5.83 -11.94
CA ILE A 62 13.44 -4.72 -11.38
C ILE A 62 12.04 -4.76 -11.99
N ASP A 63 11.02 -4.96 -11.14
CA ASP A 63 9.61 -4.77 -11.51
C ASP A 63 9.23 -3.31 -11.21
N PRO A 64 9.00 -2.46 -12.23
CA PRO A 64 8.63 -1.06 -12.03
C PRO A 64 7.13 -0.87 -11.75
N THR A 65 6.34 -1.95 -11.63
CA THR A 65 4.89 -1.83 -11.41
C THR A 65 4.55 -1.42 -9.97
N ALA A 66 3.37 -0.82 -9.80
CA ALA A 66 2.87 -0.38 -8.49
C ALA A 66 2.32 -1.51 -7.62
N TYR A 67 1.86 -2.61 -8.22
CA TYR A 67 1.12 -3.64 -7.50
C TYR A 67 2.05 -4.67 -6.84
N THR A 68 3.05 -5.15 -7.57
CA THR A 68 4.03 -6.15 -7.08
C THR A 68 5.46 -5.62 -7.03
N GLY A 69 5.70 -4.45 -7.64
CA GLY A 69 7.03 -3.95 -7.88
C GLY A 69 7.46 -2.80 -6.97
N LEU A 70 8.60 -2.22 -7.34
CA LEU A 70 9.28 -1.14 -6.63
C LEU A 70 8.39 0.09 -6.42
N LEU A 71 7.51 0.40 -7.38
CA LEU A 71 6.66 1.57 -7.29
C LEU A 71 5.60 1.43 -6.18
N GLY A 72 5.21 0.20 -5.83
CA GLY A 72 4.39 -0.10 -4.66
C GLY A 72 5.12 0.25 -3.37
N THR A 73 6.39 -0.14 -3.26
CA THR A 73 7.26 0.21 -2.13
C THR A 73 7.46 1.72 -2.02
N ALA A 74 7.66 2.42 -3.15
CA ALA A 74 7.72 3.89 -3.17
C ALA A 74 6.44 4.53 -2.61
N PHE A 75 5.27 4.00 -2.97
CA PHE A 75 4.00 4.48 -2.41
C PHE A 75 3.92 4.26 -0.90
N VAL A 76 4.32 3.10 -0.39
CA VAL A 76 4.37 2.84 1.06
C VAL A 76 5.32 3.82 1.78
N LEU A 77 6.46 4.15 1.18
CA LEU A 77 7.42 5.11 1.73
C LEU A 77 6.82 6.52 1.84
N ILE A 78 6.05 6.97 0.85
CA ILE A 78 5.32 8.25 0.93
C ILE A 78 4.34 8.23 2.10
N ARG A 79 3.54 7.16 2.24
CA ARG A 79 2.59 7.04 3.37
C ARG A 79 3.30 6.97 4.73
N SER A 80 4.45 6.32 4.80
CA SER A 80 5.28 6.29 6.01
C SER A 80 5.82 7.67 6.37
N TYR A 81 6.25 8.45 5.37
CA TYR A 81 6.68 9.83 5.58
C TYR A 81 5.52 10.70 6.09
N GLU A 82 4.33 10.61 5.50
CA GLU A 82 3.15 11.34 5.98
C GLU A 82 2.80 10.98 7.44
N ALA A 83 2.94 9.71 7.82
CA ALA A 83 2.60 9.23 9.15
C ALA A 83 3.66 9.53 10.22
N THR A 84 4.94 9.59 9.84
CA THR A 84 6.07 9.66 10.80
C THR A 84 6.91 10.93 10.69
N GLY A 85 6.80 11.65 9.57
CA GLY A 85 7.68 12.78 9.23
C GLY A 85 9.13 12.38 8.93
N ASN A 86 9.43 11.08 8.73
CA ASN A 86 10.80 10.60 8.57
C ASN A 86 11.37 10.93 7.18
N PRO A 87 12.37 11.85 7.06
CA PRO A 87 12.89 12.27 5.76
C PRO A 87 13.64 11.16 5.02
N ARG A 88 14.11 10.11 5.71
CA ARG A 88 14.76 8.97 5.07
C ARG A 88 13.80 8.20 4.16
N ASP A 89 12.52 8.12 4.55
CA ASP A 89 11.51 7.42 3.74
C ASP A 89 11.28 8.17 2.43
N LEU A 90 11.26 9.51 2.47
CA LEU A 90 11.14 10.34 1.28
C LEU A 90 12.37 10.23 0.36
N LEU A 91 13.57 10.19 0.92
CA LEU A 91 14.80 10.02 0.15
C LEU A 91 14.82 8.67 -0.57
N SER A 92 14.53 7.58 0.15
CA SER A 92 14.46 6.25 -0.46
C SER A 92 13.35 6.16 -1.51
N CYS A 93 12.23 6.86 -1.33
CA CYS A 93 11.18 6.93 -2.34
C CYS A 93 11.69 7.57 -3.64
N ALA A 94 12.45 8.66 -3.55
CA ALA A 94 13.03 9.33 -4.71
C ALA A 94 13.99 8.41 -5.48
N GLU A 95 14.88 7.71 -4.77
CA GLU A 95 15.82 6.75 -5.37
C GLU A 95 15.10 5.63 -6.13
N ILE A 96 14.02 5.10 -5.56
CA ILE A 96 13.20 4.07 -6.21
C ILE A 96 12.55 4.63 -7.48
N VAL A 97 11.95 5.82 -7.41
CA VAL A 97 11.29 6.45 -8.57
C VAL A 97 12.30 6.71 -9.69
N ASP A 98 13.50 7.19 -9.36
CA ASP A 98 14.57 7.41 -10.34
C ASP A 98 15.00 6.11 -11.01
N THR A 99 15.12 5.04 -10.23
CA THR A 99 15.44 3.69 -10.74
C THR A 99 14.35 3.18 -11.69
N CYS A 100 13.08 3.26 -11.28
CA CYS A 100 11.95 2.91 -12.13
C CYS A 100 11.90 3.76 -13.41
N ALA A 101 12.23 5.05 -13.33
CA ALA A 101 12.27 5.94 -14.49
C ALA A 101 13.38 5.56 -15.48
N VAL A 102 14.55 5.13 -14.99
CA VAL A 102 15.62 4.59 -15.84
C VAL A 102 15.16 3.31 -16.54
N VAL A 103 14.53 2.37 -15.83
CA VAL A 103 14.02 1.12 -16.41
C VAL A 103 12.93 1.37 -17.45
N ALA A 104 12.00 2.30 -17.17
CA ALA A 104 10.96 2.68 -18.12
C ALA A 104 11.53 3.31 -19.40
N ARG A 105 12.59 4.11 -19.29
CA ARG A 105 13.29 4.72 -20.43
C ARG A 105 14.17 3.75 -21.21
N GLY A 106 14.78 2.78 -20.51
CA GLY A 106 15.62 1.73 -21.10
C GLY A 106 14.82 0.56 -21.70
N SER A 107 13.52 0.48 -21.43
CA SER A 107 12.63 -0.48 -22.05
C SER A 107 12.36 -0.07 -23.51
N PRO A 108 12.78 -0.86 -24.52
CA PRO A 108 12.51 -0.53 -25.92
C PRO A 108 11.00 -0.61 -26.15
N SER A 109 10.35 0.55 -26.08
CA SER A 109 8.95 0.71 -26.45
C SER A 109 8.87 0.75 -27.97
N GLY A 110 8.64 -0.43 -28.58
CA GLY A 110 8.04 -0.57 -29.90
C GLY A 110 8.98 -0.67 -31.10
N ARG A 111 9.08 -1.88 -31.66
CA ARG A 111 8.69 -2.23 -33.05
C ARG A 111 9.21 -3.65 -33.37
N SER A 112 8.31 -4.63 -33.37
CA SER A 112 8.30 -5.71 -34.35
C SER A 112 6.90 -6.28 -34.48
#